data_AF-A0A1C6WQT1-F1
#
_entry.id   AF-A0A1C6WQT1-F1
#
_cell.length_a   1.000
_cell.length_b   1.000
_cell.length_c   1.000
_cell.angle_alpha   90.00
_cell.angle_beta   90.00
_cell.angle_gamma   90.00
#
_symmetry.space_group_name_H-M   'P 1'
#
loop_
_entity.id
_entity.type
_entity.pdbx_description
1 polymer ?
#
loop_
_entity_poly.entity_id
_entity_poly.type
_entity_poly.pdbx_seq_one_letter_code
_entity_poly.pdbx_strand_id
1 'polypeptide(L)' 'SEDTTIIVMASGNINDHNPSSKEYKNTIVESANLFKIDIDSEDDIRKGKLKKVVVNLAGYYIQRSKYRVDITNIESIN' A
#
# COMPACT_ATOMS: atom_id res chain seq x y z
N SER A 1 7.87 -16.84 14.14
CA SER A 1 9.17 -16.94 14.82
C SER A 1 9.21 -15.86 15.87
N GLU A 2 9.69 -16.13 17.09
CA GLU A 2 9.80 -15.14 18.16
C GLU A 2 10.70 -13.95 17.78
N ASP A 3 11.67 -14.18 16.89
CA ASP A 3 12.67 -13.20 16.46
C ASP A 3 12.35 -12.48 15.14
N THR A 4 11.25 -12.84 14.46
CA THR A 4 10.90 -12.28 13.15
C THR A 4 9.59 -11.51 13.24
N THR A 5 9.62 -10.24 12.88
CA THR A 5 8.44 -9.40 12.69
C THR A 5 8.34 -9.02 11.22
N ILE A 6 7.14 -9.11 10.65
CA ILE A 6 6.86 -8.64 9.30
C ILE A 6 5.77 -7.58 9.42
N ILE A 7 6.04 -6.39 8.89
CA ILE A 7 5.06 -5.32 8.74
C ILE A 7 4.79 -5.19 7.25
N VAL A 8 3.54 -5.31 6.82
CA VAL A 8 3.17 -5.29 5.41
C VAL A 8 1.99 -4.35 5.19
N MET A 9 2.05 -3.61 4.10
CA MET A 9 1.01 -2.72 3.61
C MET A 9 0.78 -2.98 2.12
N ALA A 10 -0.47 -2.87 1.70
CA ALA A 10 -0.89 -3.00 0.32
C ALA A 10 -2.08 -2.06 0.08
N SER A 11 -2.14 -1.43 -1.09
CA SER A 11 -3.29 -0.61 -1.46
C SER A 11 -4.52 -1.49 -1.71
N GLY A 12 -5.63 -1.14 -1.08
CA GLY A 12 -6.95 -1.68 -1.38
C GLY A 12 -7.66 -0.93 -2.51
N ASN A 13 -8.93 -1.25 -2.74
CA ASN A 13 -9.77 -0.57 -3.72
C ASN A 13 -10.41 0.68 -3.10
N ILE A 14 -9.73 1.81 -3.23
CA ILE A 14 -10.14 3.09 -2.63
C ILE A 14 -10.87 3.95 -3.66
N ASN A 15 -12.12 4.27 -3.38
CA ASN A 15 -12.81 5.37 -4.04
C ASN A 15 -12.43 6.68 -3.34
N ASP A 16 -11.58 7.46 -3.99
CA ASP A 16 -11.09 8.77 -3.54
C ASP A 16 -11.68 9.91 -4.35
N HIS A 17 -12.75 9.64 -5.11
CA HIS A 17 -13.42 10.59 -6.00
C HIS A 17 -12.47 11.31 -6.98
N ASN A 18 -11.32 10.72 -7.31
CA ASN A 18 -10.47 11.22 -8.38
C ASN A 18 -11.22 11.09 -9.73
N PRO A 19 -11.25 12.13 -10.58
CA PRO A 19 -12.00 12.11 -11.84
C PRO A 19 -11.42 11.18 -12.91
N SER A 20 -10.23 10.61 -12.68
CA SER A 20 -9.62 9.65 -13.60
C SER A 20 -10.47 8.39 -13.78
N SER A 21 -10.66 7.96 -15.02
CA SER A 21 -11.28 6.67 -15.36
C SER A 21 -10.31 5.48 -15.28
N LYS A 22 -9.03 5.73 -14.94
CA LYS A 22 -8.04 4.66 -14.82
C LYS A 22 -8.38 3.81 -13.60
N GLU A 23 -8.47 2.49 -13.80
CA GLU A 23 -8.57 1.57 -12.68
C GLU A 23 -7.22 1.45 -11.98
N TYR A 24 -7.23 1.63 -10.66
CA TYR A 24 -6.08 1.48 -9.79
C TYR A 24 -6.29 0.24 -8.92
N LYS A 25 -5.73 -0.88 -9.36
CA LYS A 25 -5.84 -2.19 -8.69
C LYS A 25 -4.45 -2.69 -8.32
N ASN A 26 -4.36 -3.38 -7.19
CA ASN A 26 -3.16 -4.07 -6.76
C ASN A 26 -3.00 -5.35 -7.59
N THR A 27 -1.85 -5.50 -8.26
CA THR A 27 -1.58 -6.64 -9.16
C THR A 27 -0.76 -7.76 -8.50
N ILE A 28 -0.29 -7.56 -7.26
CA ILE A 28 0.47 -8.58 -6.52
C ILE A 28 -0.39 -9.19 -5.42
N VAL A 29 -1.00 -8.34 -4.58
CA VAL A 29 -1.92 -8.76 -3.53
C VAL A 29 -3.34 -8.57 -4.05
N GLU A 30 -3.76 -9.43 -4.98
CA GLU A 30 -5.08 -9.31 -5.64
C GLU A 30 -6.24 -9.30 -4.65
N SER A 31 -6.11 -10.02 -3.53
CA SER A 31 -7.09 -10.05 -2.45
C SER A 31 -7.29 -8.69 -1.76
N ALA A 32 -6.31 -7.78 -1.81
CA ALA A 32 -6.46 -6.42 -1.26
C ALA A 32 -7.54 -5.62 -2.01
N ASN A 33 -7.81 -5.95 -3.29
CA ASN A 33 -8.85 -5.30 -4.07
C ASN A 33 -10.28 -5.62 -3.58
N LEU A 34 -10.44 -6.63 -2.71
CA LEU A 34 -11.71 -6.94 -2.05
C LEU A 34 -12.05 -5.92 -0.95
N PHE A 35 -11.04 -5.26 -0.37
CA PHE A 35 -11.25 -4.18 0.57
C PHE A 35 -11.65 -2.92 -0.18
N LYS A 36 -12.95 -2.61 -0.14
CA LYS A 36 -13.54 -1.44 -0.78
C LYS A 36 -13.92 -0.41 0.27
N ILE A 37 -13.46 0.82 0.08
CA ILE A 37 -13.82 1.93 0.95
C ILE A 37 -13.96 3.21 0.13
N ASP A 38 -14.93 4.03 0.53
CA ASP A 38 -15.16 5.37 0.03
C ASP A 38 -14.59 6.35 1.05
N ILE A 39 -13.79 7.32 0.61
CA ILE A 39 -13.11 8.26 1.52
C ILE A 39 -13.41 9.72 1.18
N ASP A 40 -13.49 10.54 2.22
CA ASP A 40 -13.53 12.00 2.10
C ASP A 40 -12.12 12.53 1.80
N SER A 41 -11.74 12.53 0.52
CA SER A 41 -10.40 12.88 0.05
C SER A 41 -10.18 14.39 -0.10
N GLU A 42 -8.92 14.81 -0.03
CA GLU A 42 -8.54 16.21 -0.24
C GLU A 42 -8.97 16.77 -1.60
N ASP A 43 -9.24 18.07 -1.62
CA ASP A 43 -9.76 18.81 -2.79
C ASP A 43 -8.90 18.63 -4.05
N ASP A 44 -7.59 18.55 -3.89
CA ASP A 44 -6.66 18.39 -5.01
C ASP A 44 -6.69 16.97 -5.61
N ILE A 45 -7.05 15.95 -4.82
CA ILE A 45 -7.29 14.57 -5.31
C ILE A 45 -8.58 14.56 -6.14
N ARG A 46 -9.64 15.16 -5.61
CA ARG A 46 -10.96 15.28 -6.26
C ARG A 46 -10.93 16.11 -7.53
N LYS A 47 -10.02 17.08 -7.61
CA LYS A 47 -9.77 17.89 -8.82
C LYS A 47 -8.79 17.22 -9.80
N GLY A 48 -8.30 16.01 -9.48
CA GLY A 48 -7.36 15.26 -10.33
C GLY A 48 -5.99 15.90 -10.47
N LYS A 49 -5.60 16.81 -9.57
CA LYS A 49 -4.28 17.48 -9.60
C LYS A 49 -3.16 16.55 -9.12
N LEU A 50 -3.51 15.53 -8.34
CA LEU A 50 -2.57 14.53 -7.84
C LEU A 50 -2.69 13.23 -8.63
N LYS A 51 -1.55 12.68 -9.04
CA LYS A 51 -1.47 11.36 -9.68
C LYS A 51 -1.64 10.29 -8.61
N LYS A 52 -2.66 9.45 -8.75
CA LYS A 52 -2.86 8.28 -7.90
C LYS A 52 -1.79 7.23 -8.18
N VAL A 53 -1.29 6.63 -7.11
CA VAL A 53 -0.24 5.60 -7.08
C VAL A 53 -0.75 4.41 -6.27
N VAL A 54 -0.43 3.19 -6.71
CA VAL A 54 -0.82 1.95 -6.02
C VAL A 54 0.42 1.31 -5.43
N VAL A 55 0.37 1.06 -4.13
CA VAL A 55 1.37 0.23 -3.46
C VAL A 55 0.93 -1.21 -3.61
N ASN A 56 1.63 -1.96 -4.47
CA ASN A 56 1.38 -3.38 -4.64
C ASN A 56 1.74 -4.15 -3.35
N LEU A 57 2.93 -3.86 -2.82
CA LEU A 57 3.41 -4.42 -1.56
C LEU A 57 4.50 -3.48 -1.03
N ALA A 58 4.36 -3.00 0.20
CA ALA A 58 5.42 -2.31 0.90
C ALA A 58 5.53 -2.81 2.34
N GLY A 59 6.72 -2.82 2.90
CA GLY A 59 6.88 -3.29 4.27
C GLY A 59 8.30 -3.53 4.70
N TYR A 60 8.40 -4.12 5.88
CA TYR A 60 9.65 -4.45 6.53
C TYR A 60 9.64 -5.90 6.97
N TYR A 61 10.71 -6.59 6.61
CA TYR A 61 11.10 -7.82 7.26
C TYR A 61 12.14 -7.48 8.32
N ILE A 62 11.77 -7.66 9.59
CA ILE A 62 12.59 -7.30 10.75
C ILE A 62 13.01 -8.59 11.44
N GLN A 63 14.31 -8.80 11.53
CA GLN A 63 14.89 -9.96 12.18
C GLN A 63 15.76 -9.53 13.35
N ARG A 64 15.36 -9.93 14.56
CA ARG A 64 16.15 -9.75 15.76
C ARG A 64 17.19 -10.86 15.86
N SER A 65 18.38 -10.49 16.28
CA SER A 65 19.45 -11.39 16.69
C SER A 65 19.95 -10.97 18.06
N LYS A 66 20.85 -11.78 18.66
CA LYS A 66 21.37 -11.52 20.01
C LYS A 66 21.93 -10.11 20.23
N TYR A 67 22.55 -9.52 19.20
CA TYR A 67 23.25 -8.23 19.30
C TYR A 67 22.87 -7.21 18.23
N ARG A 68 21.90 -7.53 17.35
CA ARG A 68 21.50 -6.63 16.27
C ARG A 68 20.05 -6.85 15.85
N VAL A 69 19.52 -5.89 15.10
CA VAL A 69 18.26 -6.00 14.39
C VAL A 69 18.55 -5.73 12.91
N ASP A 70 18.29 -6.73 12.08
CA ASP A 70 18.40 -6.62 10.64
C ASP A 70 17.03 -6.20 10.08
N ILE A 71 17.00 -5.18 9.23
CA ILE A 71 15.77 -4.66 8.62
C ILE A 71 15.93 -4.70 7.11
N THR A 72 15.04 -5.41 6.43
CA THR A 72 14.94 -5.40 4.97
C THR A 72 13.66 -4.66 4.57
N ASN A 73 13.83 -3.59 3.80
CA ASN A 73 12.72 -2.87 3.17
C ASN A 73 12.34 -3.59 1.86
N ILE A 74 11.04 -3.72 1.63
CA ILE A 74 10.47 -4.21 0.38
C ILE A 74 9.49 -3.14 -0.10
N GLU A 75 9.66 -2.68 -1.34
CA GLU A 75 8.79 -1.69 -1.98
C GLU A 75 8.49 -2.11 -3.42
N SER A 76 7.19 -2.26 -3.74
CA SER A 76 6.67 -2.48 -5.08
C SER A 76 5.50 -1.52 -5.31
N ILE A 77 5.69 -0.60 -6.26
CA ILE A 77 4.80 0.54 -6.50
C ILE A 77 4.49 0.60 -8.00
N ASN A 78 3.24 0.97 -8.34
CA ASN A 78 2.73 1.10 -9.71
C ASN A 78 2.04 2.47 -9.93
#